data_AF-A0A2T7KH63-F1
#
_entry.id   AF-A0A2T7KH63-F1
#
_cell.length_a   1.000
_cell.length_b   1.000
_cell.length_c   1.000
_cell.angle_alpha   90.00
_cell.angle_beta   90.00
_cell.angle_gamma   90.00
#
_symmetry.space_group_name_H-M   'P 1'
#
loop_
_entity.id
_entity.type
_entity.pdbx_description
1 polymer ?
#
loop_
_entity_poly.entity_id
_entity_poly.type
_entity_poly.pdbx_seq_one_letter_code
_entity_poly.pdbx_strand_id
1 'polypeptide(L)'
;MSQGPRRERRTATARELADRFGVSERTVQRMIAEERTAYEGRSRERRDQIVELHRQGLRGYEIARELNVSSGLVSTRLKEARAAGVDLTRYAVAGEPSGQGRA
;
A
#
# COMPACT_ATOMS: atom_id res chain seq x y z
N MET A 1 -28.52 -10.90 28.64
CA MET A 1 -28.24 -11.23 27.22
C MET A 1 -27.89 -9.95 26.47
N SER A 2 -26.84 -10.03 25.65
CA SER A 2 -26.38 -9.09 24.62
C SER A 2 -25.86 -7.70 25.03
N GLN A 3 -24.57 -7.66 25.40
CA GLN A 3 -23.74 -6.47 25.23
C GLN A 3 -23.46 -6.33 23.72
N GLY A 4 -24.17 -5.43 23.03
CA GLY A 4 -23.88 -5.12 21.62
C GLY A 4 -22.54 -4.36 21.49
N PRO A 5 -21.80 -4.50 20.39
CA PRO A 5 -20.47 -3.89 20.27
C PRO A 5 -20.55 -2.36 20.27
N ARG A 6 -19.93 -1.77 21.30
CA ARG A 6 -19.74 -0.32 21.49
C ARG A 6 -18.76 0.21 20.43
N ARG A 7 -19.25 1.03 19.49
CA ARG A 7 -18.43 1.67 18.45
C ARG A 7 -18.07 3.11 18.87
N GLU A 8 -16.92 3.31 19.50
CA GLU A 8 -16.26 4.63 19.66
C GLU A 8 -15.18 4.80 18.57
N ARG A 9 -14.79 5.96 18.01
CA ARG A 9 -15.38 7.30 17.77
C ARG A 9 -14.64 7.82 16.50
N ARG A 10 -15.30 8.31 15.43
CA ARG A 10 -14.61 9.11 14.39
C ARG A 10 -14.33 10.49 15.01
N THR A 11 -13.08 10.93 15.06
CA THR A 11 -12.69 12.12 15.85
C THR A 11 -12.97 13.46 15.18
N ALA A 12 -13.15 13.51 13.86
CA ALA A 12 -13.90 14.51 13.10
C ALA A 12 -13.73 14.20 11.60
N THR A 13 -14.76 14.43 10.81
CA THR A 13 -14.74 14.39 9.35
C THR A 13 -14.22 15.72 8.80
N ALA A 14 -13.79 15.74 7.53
CA ALA A 14 -13.36 16.97 6.87
C ALA A 14 -14.43 18.08 6.95
N ARG A 15 -15.71 17.67 6.94
CA ARG A 15 -16.88 18.52 7.19
C ARG A 15 -16.92 19.12 8.59
N GLU A 16 -16.75 18.29 9.62
CA GLU A 16 -16.78 18.78 11.01
C GLU A 16 -15.59 19.71 11.34
N LEU A 17 -14.44 19.49 10.71
CA LEU A 17 -13.30 20.40 10.81
C LEU A 17 -13.54 21.70 10.04
N ALA A 18 -14.15 21.62 8.86
CA ALA A 18 -14.54 22.77 8.06
C ALA A 18 -15.49 23.70 8.84
N ASP A 19 -16.53 23.10 9.43
CA ASP A 19 -17.51 23.82 10.25
C ASP A 19 -16.87 24.43 11.51
N ARG A 20 -15.93 23.72 12.15
CA ARG A 20 -15.22 24.21 13.35
C ARG A 20 -14.28 25.38 13.05
N PHE A 21 -13.57 25.33 11.92
CA PHE A 21 -12.55 26.32 11.56
C PHE A 21 -13.07 27.42 10.62
N GLY A 22 -14.35 27.36 10.21
CA GLY A 22 -14.96 28.35 9.30
C GLY A 22 -14.37 28.34 7.89
N VAL A 23 -13.80 27.20 7.47
CA VAL A 23 -13.17 27.02 6.16
C VAL A 23 -13.89 25.96 5.35
N SER A 24 -13.68 25.91 4.04
CA SER A 24 -14.32 24.87 3.22
C SER A 24 -13.72 23.48 3.47
N GLU A 25 -14.52 22.42 3.30
CA GLU A 25 -14.05 21.03 3.34
C GLU A 25 -12.84 20.78 2.41
N ARG A 26 -12.83 21.46 1.26
CA ARG A 26 -11.73 21.43 0.30
C ARG A 26 -10.45 22.08 0.83
N THR A 27 -10.57 23.06 1.71
CA THR A 27 -9.42 23.69 2.40
C THR A 27 -8.89 22.76 3.47
N VAL A 28 -9.75 22.13 4.27
CA VAL A 28 -9.36 21.11 5.25
C VAL A 28 -8.65 19.94 4.56
N GLN A 29 -9.23 19.43 3.46
CA GLN A 29 -8.61 18.37 2.67
C GLN A 29 -7.27 18.81 2.08
N ARG A 30 -7.11 20.07 1.64
CA ARG A 30 -5.81 20.60 1.18
C ARG A 30 -4.78 20.75 2.29
N MET A 31 -5.21 21.06 3.51
CA MET A 31 -4.33 21.21 4.68
C MET A 31 -3.92 19.86 5.28
N ILE A 32 -4.79 18.84 5.20
CA ILE A 32 -4.54 17.48 5.69
C ILE A 32 -3.92 16.58 4.62
N ALA A 33 -4.19 16.83 3.34
CA ALA A 33 -3.55 16.11 2.26
C ALA A 33 -2.05 16.33 2.35
N GLU A 34 -1.31 15.22 2.41
CA GLU A 34 0.12 15.25 2.20
C GLU A 34 0.39 15.90 0.83
N GLU A 35 1.43 16.74 0.78
CA GLU A 35 1.85 17.41 -0.44
C GLU A 35 2.01 16.36 -1.57
N ARG A 36 1.42 16.66 -2.73
CA ARG A 36 1.20 15.71 -3.84
C ARG A 36 2.50 15.00 -4.24
N THR A 37 3.60 15.71 -4.17
CA THR A 37 4.94 15.27 -4.55
C THR A 37 5.52 14.28 -3.52
N ALA A 38 5.21 14.47 -2.22
CA ALA A 38 5.52 13.51 -1.16
C ALA A 38 4.67 12.22 -1.27
N TYR A 39 3.38 12.33 -1.61
CA TYR A 39 2.52 11.17 -1.88
C TYR A 39 3.00 10.36 -3.11
N GLU A 40 3.37 11.06 -4.18
CA GLU A 40 3.92 10.43 -5.39
C GLU A 40 5.28 9.79 -5.13
N GLY A 41 6.12 10.39 -4.29
CA GLY A 41 7.40 9.83 -3.81
C GLY A 41 7.20 8.50 -3.08
N ARG A 42 6.34 8.47 -2.04
CA ARG A 42 6.03 7.23 -1.29
C ARG A 42 5.40 6.15 -2.16
N SER A 43 4.64 6.54 -3.18
CA SER A 43 4.02 5.61 -4.13
C SER A 43 5.04 4.98 -5.09
N ARG A 44 6.05 5.75 -5.53
CA ARG A 44 7.17 5.25 -6.34
C ARG A 44 8.07 4.32 -5.52
N GLU A 45 8.46 4.74 -4.33
CA GLU A 45 9.29 3.95 -3.41
C GLU A 45 8.68 2.56 -3.15
N ARG A 46 7.37 2.51 -2.92
CA ARG A 46 6.67 1.22 -2.72
C ARG A 46 6.64 0.34 -3.98
N ARG A 47 6.56 0.94 -5.18
CA ARG A 47 6.66 0.17 -6.44
C ARG A 47 8.05 -0.44 -6.58
N ASP A 48 9.08 0.35 -6.29
CA ASP A 48 10.47 -0.07 -6.40
C ASP A 48 10.78 -1.19 -5.39
N GLN A 49 10.30 -1.07 -4.16
CA GLN A 49 10.40 -2.11 -3.13
C GLN A 49 9.71 -3.43 -3.56
N ILE A 50 8.52 -3.38 -4.16
CA ILE A 50 7.83 -4.58 -4.66
C ILE A 50 8.66 -5.27 -5.75
N VAL A 51 9.21 -4.51 -6.69
CA VAL A 51 10.05 -5.04 -7.78
C VAL A 51 11.33 -5.66 -7.22
N GLU A 52 11.99 -4.96 -6.30
CA GLU A 52 13.24 -5.41 -5.68
C GLU A 52 13.04 -6.70 -4.88
N LEU A 53 12.03 -6.77 -4.03
CA LEU A 53 11.70 -8.01 -3.29
C LEU A 53 11.34 -9.17 -4.23
N HIS A 54 10.64 -8.89 -5.35
CA HIS A 54 10.39 -9.91 -6.36
C HIS A 54 11.69 -10.39 -7.01
N ARG A 55 12.62 -9.49 -7.32
CA ARG A 55 13.93 -9.86 -7.87
C ARG A 55 14.75 -10.66 -6.87
N GLN A 56 14.64 -10.38 -5.58
CA GLN A 56 15.26 -11.19 -4.52
C GLN A 56 14.66 -12.61 -4.40
N GLY A 57 13.55 -12.88 -5.10
CA GLY A 57 12.94 -14.20 -5.20
C GLY A 57 11.73 -14.40 -4.29
N LEU A 58 11.31 -13.39 -3.54
CA LEU A 58 10.12 -13.48 -2.69
C LEU A 58 8.87 -13.67 -3.56
N ARG A 59 7.94 -14.48 -3.06
CA ARG A 59 6.63 -14.68 -3.69
C ARG A 59 5.71 -13.52 -3.34
N GLY A 60 4.72 -13.27 -4.20
CA GLY A 60 3.82 -12.12 -4.05
C GLY A 60 3.09 -12.04 -2.70
N TYR A 61 2.80 -13.18 -2.05
CA TYR A 61 2.19 -13.18 -0.71
C TYR A 61 3.20 -12.82 0.40
N GLU A 62 4.48 -13.14 0.23
CA GLU A 62 5.55 -12.79 1.17
C GLU A 62 5.81 -11.29 1.10
N ILE A 63 5.91 -10.74 -0.13
CA ILE A 63 6.01 -9.30 -0.39
C ILE A 63 4.81 -8.55 0.22
N ALA A 64 3.60 -9.09 0.06
CA ALA A 64 2.39 -8.50 0.63
C ALA A 64 2.44 -8.43 2.17
N ARG A 65 2.95 -9.49 2.82
CA ARG A 65 3.14 -9.49 4.28
C ARG A 65 4.24 -8.53 4.72
N GLU A 66 5.38 -8.54 4.04
CA GLU A 66 6.53 -7.69 4.33
C GLU A 66 6.16 -6.20 4.27
N LEU A 67 5.42 -5.81 3.23
CA LEU A 67 5.02 -4.41 3.01
C LEU A 67 3.67 -4.05 3.65
N ASN A 68 3.03 -5.00 4.34
CA ASN A 68 1.69 -4.87 4.92
C ASN A 68 0.65 -4.32 3.91
N VAL A 69 0.64 -4.89 2.70
CA VAL A 69 -0.29 -4.54 1.61
C VAL A 69 -1.07 -5.77 1.12
N SER A 70 -2.06 -5.55 0.25
CA SER A 70 -2.78 -6.66 -0.36
C SER A 70 -1.95 -7.38 -1.44
N SER A 71 -2.12 -8.70 -1.54
CA SER A 71 -1.52 -9.52 -2.60
C SER A 71 -1.98 -9.07 -4.00
N GLY A 72 -3.24 -8.66 -4.14
CA GLY A 72 -3.76 -8.10 -5.39
C GLY A 72 -3.03 -6.83 -5.82
N LEU A 73 -2.66 -5.95 -4.88
CA LEU A 73 -1.85 -4.78 -5.18
C LEU A 73 -0.48 -5.18 -5.72
N VAL A 74 0.20 -6.12 -5.07
CA VAL A 74 1.51 -6.62 -5.50
C VAL A 74 1.44 -7.17 -6.94
N SER A 75 0.45 -8.00 -7.24
CA SER A 75 0.24 -8.54 -8.59
C SER A 75 0.04 -7.46 -9.64
N THR A 76 -0.78 -6.44 -9.34
CA THR A 76 -0.99 -5.31 -10.25
C THR A 76 0.30 -4.53 -10.48
N ARG A 77 1.08 -4.25 -9.44
CA ARG A 77 2.34 -3.50 -9.57
C ARG A 77 3.40 -4.25 -10.37
N LEU A 78 3.49 -5.57 -10.21
CA LEU A 78 4.39 -6.39 -11.03
C LEU A 78 3.94 -6.44 -12.50
N LYS A 79 2.64 -6.46 -12.77
CA LYS A 79 2.09 -6.37 -14.12
C LYS A 79 2.42 -5.02 -14.77
N GLU A 80 2.22 -3.93 -14.04
CA GLU A 80 2.59 -2.57 -14.47
C GLU A 80 4.09 -2.48 -14.78
N ALA A 81 4.95 -3.03 -13.91
CA ALA A 81 6.40 -3.04 -14.11
C ALA A 81 6.81 -3.79 -15.38
N ARG A 82 6.19 -4.95 -15.65
CA ARG A 82 6.42 -5.71 -16.89
C ARG A 82 5.97 -4.93 -18.13
N ALA A 83 4.83 -4.26 -18.06
CA ALA A 83 4.33 -3.42 -19.16
C ALA A 83 5.25 -2.21 -19.41
N ALA A 84 5.89 -1.68 -18.37
CA ALA A 84 6.88 -0.62 -18.45
C ALA A 84 8.28 -1.10 -18.91
N GLY A 85 8.45 -2.39 -19.21
CA GLY A 85 9.74 -2.96 -19.64
C GLY A 85 10.76 -3.11 -18.52
N VAL A 86 10.34 -3.05 -17.26
CA VAL A 86 11.22 -3.27 -16.11
C VAL A 86 11.63 -4.74 -16.07
N ASP A 87 12.92 -5.00 -15.96
CA ASP A 87 13.43 -6.36 -15.79
C ASP A 87 12.99 -6.92 -14.43
N LEU A 88 12.30 -8.06 -14.42
CA LEU A 88 11.85 -8.74 -13.20
C LEU A 88 12.62 -10.05 -12.96
N THR A 89 13.72 -10.26 -13.66
CA THR A 89 14.59 -11.42 -13.51
C THR A 89 15.00 -11.54 -12.05
N ARG A 90 14.79 -12.73 -11.49
CA ARG A 90 15.19 -13.00 -10.12
C ARG A 90 16.71 -13.02 -10.06
N TYR A 91 17.28 -12.30 -9.11
CA TYR A 91 18.66 -12.49 -8.72
C TYR A 91 18.83 -13.98 -8.40
N ALA A 92 19.89 -14.58 -8.93
CA ALA A 92 20.25 -15.96 -8.62
C ALA A 92 20.74 -16.03 -7.17
N VAL A 93 19.80 -16.02 -6.21
CA VAL A 93 20.12 -16.22 -4.81
C VAL A 93 20.24 -17.73 -4.61
N ALA A 94 21.46 -18.19 -4.34
CA ALA A 94 21.72 -19.53 -3.88
C ALA A 94 20.99 -19.75 -2.54
N GLY A 95 19.81 -20.38 -2.57
CA GLY A 95 19.05 -20.70 -1.38
C GLY A 95 17.55 -20.70 -1.62
N GLU A 96 17.01 -21.88 -1.92
CA GLU A 96 15.58 -22.10 -1.95
C GLU A 96 14.95 -21.86 -0.57
N PRO A 97 13.75 -21.25 -0.51
CA PRO A 97 12.74 -21.69 0.41
C PRO A 97 11.67 -22.44 -0.38
N SER A 98 11.71 -23.75 -0.19
CA SER A 98 10.61 -24.67 -0.44
C SER A 98 9.31 -24.11 0.13
N GLY A 99 8.21 -24.29 -0.58
CA GLY A 99 6.90 -23.87 -0.11
C GLY A 99 5.81 -24.25 -1.09
N GLN A 100 5.46 -25.53 -1.07
CA GLN A 100 4.29 -26.11 -1.74
C GLN A 100 3.02 -25.38 -1.29
N GLY A 101 2.01 -25.33 -2.16
CA GLY A 101 0.68 -24.81 -1.79
C GLY A 101 -0.25 -24.66 -2.98
N ARG A 102 -0.41 -25.74 -3.76
CA ARG A 102 -1.62 -25.93 -4.58
C ARG A 102 -2.71 -26.42 -3.63
N ALA A 103 -3.85 -25.74 -3.61
CA ALA A 103 -5.14 -26.27 -3.23
C ALA A 103 -6.12 -25.85 -4.33
#